data_AF-A0A314Z457-F1
#
_entry.id   AF-A0A314Z457-F1
#
_cell.length_a   1.000
_cell.length_b   1.000
_cell.length_c   1.000
_cell.angle_alpha   90.00
_cell.angle_beta   90.00
_cell.angle_gamma   90.00
#
_symmetry.space_group_name_H-M   'P 1'
#
loop_
_entity.id
_entity.type
_entity.pdbx_description
1 polymer ?
#
loop_
_entity_poly.entity_id
_entity_poly.type
_entity_poly.pdbx_seq_one_letter_code
_entity_poly.pdbx_strand_id
1 'polypeptide(L)'
;MQEKLRELLSGPVEALLKQTDNTTWPTIRKLLQEAHESAFSGSAAAISGFRMDEQTKAKIDARLEKYVRRMVEDKAKEEAGKVLTHMKKRFKTKFSDDSNSIPRVWIWNRQENIEEIVRTARSSSLEVLSVLAVIRLDGDDDGDKIQATLNSALLDKDMSTTTNDQLASNTWEEVPSSKTLIIPLKCKGLWEEFKENTKDIVSKAIAEQEANALFQLPPWAIACLIFVGYNVITRLRRYTLVPLRYTGGHR
;
A
#
# COMPACT_ATOMS: atom_id res chain seq x y z
N MET A 1 -13.91 -33.17 11.42
CA MET A 1 -13.25 -32.19 12.30
C MET A 1 -12.33 -31.25 11.50
N GLN A 2 -11.35 -31.78 10.75
CA GLN A 2 -10.45 -30.95 9.92
C GLN A 2 -11.18 -30.07 8.90
N GLU A 3 -12.19 -30.61 8.20
CA GLU A 3 -12.94 -29.87 7.17
C GLU A 3 -13.80 -28.74 7.76
N LYS A 4 -14.48 -29.00 8.89
CA LYS A 4 -15.23 -27.97 9.65
C LYS A 4 -14.32 -26.86 10.18
N LEU A 5 -13.12 -27.22 10.65
CA LEU A 5 -12.12 -26.25 11.11
C LEU A 5 -11.60 -25.40 9.94
N ARG A 6 -11.42 -26.01 8.76
CA ARG A 6 -11.06 -25.30 7.52
C ARG A 6 -12.13 -24.31 7.11
N GLU A 7 -13.41 -24.70 7.09
CA GLU A 7 -14.49 -23.76 6.75
C GLU A 7 -14.55 -22.57 7.71
N LEU A 8 -14.33 -22.81 9.01
CA LEU A 8 -14.35 -21.76 10.02
C LEU A 8 -13.13 -20.82 9.94
N LEU A 9 -11.93 -21.34 9.66
CA LEU A 9 -10.69 -20.57 9.67
C LEU A 9 -10.34 -19.96 8.32
N SER A 10 -10.72 -20.59 7.20
CA SER A 10 -10.32 -20.15 5.87
C SER A 10 -10.83 -18.74 5.57
N GLY A 11 -12.08 -18.41 5.94
CA GLY A 11 -12.67 -17.09 5.70
C GLY A 11 -11.94 -15.98 6.48
N PRO A 12 -11.81 -16.08 7.81
CA PRO A 12 -11.09 -15.09 8.61
C PRO A 12 -9.61 -14.94 8.23
N VAL A 13 -8.89 -16.03 7.98
CA VAL A 13 -7.48 -15.99 7.56
C VAL A 13 -7.34 -15.27 6.22
N GLU A 14 -8.23 -15.56 5.27
CA GLU A 14 -8.27 -14.87 3.98
C GLU A 14 -8.53 -13.37 4.12
N ALA A 15 -9.48 -12.99 4.97
CA ALA A 15 -9.80 -11.58 5.22
C ALA A 15 -8.61 -10.83 5.81
N LEU A 16 -7.91 -11.43 6.78
CA LEU A 16 -6.72 -10.86 7.41
C LEU A 16 -5.57 -10.70 6.39
N LEU A 17 -5.29 -11.74 5.60
CA LEU A 17 -4.25 -11.68 4.57
C LEU A 17 -4.54 -10.64 3.49
N LYS A 18 -5.81 -10.40 3.16
CA LYS A 18 -6.25 -9.35 2.22
C LYS A 18 -6.17 -7.92 2.78
N GLN A 19 -6.27 -7.77 4.10
CA GLN A 19 -6.12 -6.48 4.77
C GLN A 19 -4.65 -6.07 4.85
N THR A 20 -3.77 -7.06 5.01
CA THR A 20 -2.30 -6.95 4.95
C THR A 20 -1.75 -5.81 5.80
N ASP A 21 -2.05 -5.86 7.10
CA ASP A 21 -1.51 -4.96 8.11
C ASP A 21 -0.38 -5.61 8.93
N ASN A 22 0.34 -4.80 9.71
CA ASN A 22 1.39 -5.29 10.60
C ASN A 22 0.85 -6.26 11.68
N THR A 23 -0.44 -6.18 11.99
CA THR A 23 -1.13 -7.07 12.94
C THR A 23 -1.63 -8.38 12.33
N THR A 24 -1.45 -8.59 11.02
CA THR A 24 -2.07 -9.72 10.30
C THR A 24 -1.59 -11.05 10.86
N TRP A 25 -0.28 -11.25 10.97
CA TRP A 25 0.29 -12.49 11.51
C TRP A 25 0.03 -12.68 13.01
N PRO A 26 0.17 -11.67 13.89
CA PRO A 26 -0.28 -11.76 15.28
C PRO A 26 -1.76 -12.17 15.43
N THR A 27 -2.64 -11.58 14.62
CA THR A 27 -4.08 -11.87 14.68
C THR A 27 -4.39 -13.28 14.18
N ILE A 28 -3.69 -13.73 13.12
CA ILE A 28 -3.77 -15.12 12.66
C ILE A 28 -3.32 -16.07 13.77
N ARG A 29 -2.17 -15.82 14.43
CA ARG A 29 -1.70 -16.68 15.55
C ARG A 29 -2.73 -16.77 16.67
N LYS A 30 -3.32 -15.63 17.07
CA LYS A 30 -4.38 -15.59 18.08
C LYS A 30 -5.61 -16.41 17.67
N LEU A 31 -6.08 -16.24 16.42
CA LEU A 31 -7.20 -16.99 15.87
C LEU A 31 -6.91 -18.51 15.85
N LEU A 32 -5.69 -18.90 15.47
CA LEU A 32 -5.27 -20.30 15.46
C LEU A 32 -5.25 -20.88 16.87
N GLN A 33 -4.77 -20.11 17.86
CA GLN A 33 -4.76 -20.52 19.26
C GLN A 33 -6.19 -20.72 19.80
N GLU A 34 -7.08 -19.75 19.59
CA GLU A 34 -8.48 -19.85 20.03
C GLU A 34 -9.21 -21.04 19.37
N ALA A 35 -8.94 -21.28 18.09
CA ALA A 35 -9.54 -22.40 17.36
C ALA A 35 -8.99 -23.75 17.84
N HIS A 36 -7.71 -23.81 18.21
CA HIS A 36 -7.10 -24.99 18.81
C HIS A 36 -7.72 -25.30 20.18
N GLU A 37 -7.86 -24.29 21.06
CA GLU A 37 -8.48 -24.42 22.38
C GLU A 37 -9.95 -24.86 22.28
N SER A 38 -10.71 -24.28 21.34
CA SER A 38 -12.11 -24.63 21.09
C SER A 38 -12.28 -26.04 20.52
N ALA A 39 -11.45 -26.42 19.53
CA ALA A 39 -11.47 -27.76 18.96
C ALA A 39 -11.07 -28.82 19.99
N PHE A 40 -10.12 -28.51 20.86
CA PHE A 40 -9.67 -29.40 21.94
C PHE A 40 -10.71 -29.54 23.05
N SER A 41 -11.37 -28.45 23.45
CA SER A 41 -12.48 -28.51 24.42
C SER A 41 -13.66 -29.34 23.90
N GLY A 42 -14.05 -29.14 22.64
CA GLY A 42 -15.11 -29.90 21.99
C GLY A 42 -14.76 -31.38 21.75
N SER A 43 -13.50 -31.67 21.42
CA SER A 43 -13.02 -33.05 21.26
C SER A 43 -12.90 -33.76 22.61
N ALA A 44 -12.37 -33.10 23.64
CA ALA A 44 -12.25 -33.65 24.98
C ALA A 44 -13.61 -34.04 25.58
N ALA A 45 -14.65 -33.23 25.36
CA ALA A 45 -16.01 -33.56 25.79
C ALA A 45 -16.56 -34.81 25.09
N ALA A 46 -16.38 -34.92 23.76
CA ALA A 46 -16.84 -36.06 22.95
C ALA A 46 -16.02 -37.34 23.20
N ILE A 47 -14.75 -37.20 23.57
CA ILE A 47 -13.81 -38.30 23.79
C ILE A 47 -13.79 -38.71 25.27
N SER A 48 -14.39 -37.96 26.20
CA SER A 48 -14.44 -38.33 27.62
C SER A 48 -15.05 -39.72 27.89
N GLY A 49 -15.88 -40.24 26.97
CA GLY A 49 -16.42 -41.61 27.00
C GLY A 49 -15.52 -42.68 26.36
N PHE A 50 -14.48 -42.29 25.60
CA PHE A 50 -13.50 -43.17 24.98
C PHE A 50 -12.14 -43.00 25.66
N ARG A 51 -11.63 -44.05 26.30
CA ARG A 51 -10.34 -44.05 27.00
C ARG A 51 -9.18 -44.03 25.97
N MET A 52 -8.99 -42.92 25.29
CA MET A 52 -7.87 -42.71 24.36
C MET A 52 -6.59 -42.46 25.15
N ASP A 53 -5.54 -43.17 24.78
CA ASP A 53 -4.21 -42.96 25.33
C ASP A 53 -3.66 -41.58 24.90
N GLU A 54 -2.77 -41.05 25.73
CA GLU A 54 -2.19 -39.71 25.55
C GLU A 54 -1.38 -39.59 24.25
N GLN A 55 -0.79 -40.69 23.79
CA GLN A 55 -0.01 -40.73 22.56
C GLN A 55 -0.92 -40.59 21.31
N THR A 56 -2.11 -41.19 21.34
CA THR A 56 -3.08 -41.05 20.24
C THR A 56 -3.65 -39.63 20.18
N LYS A 57 -3.91 -38.98 21.33
CA LYS A 57 -4.33 -37.56 21.37
C LYS A 57 -3.26 -36.65 20.77
N ALA A 58 -2.02 -36.75 21.25
CA ALA A 58 -0.90 -35.97 20.74
C ALA A 58 -0.68 -36.14 19.22
N LYS A 59 -0.92 -37.36 18.70
CA LYS A 59 -0.81 -37.63 17.25
C LYS A 59 -1.94 -36.98 16.43
N ILE A 60 -3.14 -36.89 16.99
CA ILE A 60 -4.27 -36.19 16.35
C ILE A 60 -4.02 -34.68 16.36
N ASP A 61 -3.54 -34.14 17.48
CA ASP A 61 -3.21 -32.71 17.62
C ASP A 61 -2.12 -32.31 16.64
N ALA A 62 -1.01 -33.06 16.58
CA ALA A 62 0.07 -32.79 15.63
C ALA A 62 -0.39 -32.85 14.16
N ARG A 63 -1.34 -33.74 13.83
CA ARG A 63 -1.94 -33.81 12.49
C ARG A 63 -2.84 -32.61 12.20
N LEU A 64 -3.59 -32.15 13.19
CA LEU A 64 -4.47 -31.00 13.07
C LEU A 64 -3.67 -29.70 12.91
N GLU A 65 -2.66 -29.50 13.76
CA GLU A 65 -1.76 -28.34 13.68
C GLU A 65 -1.08 -28.26 12.32
N LYS A 66 -0.53 -29.39 11.84
CA LYS A 66 0.10 -29.48 10.52
C LYS A 66 -0.88 -29.17 9.38
N TYR A 67 -2.13 -29.60 9.50
CA TYR A 67 -3.16 -29.33 8.51
C TYR A 67 -3.52 -27.84 8.46
N VAL A 68 -3.74 -27.23 9.62
CA VAL A 68 -4.09 -25.82 9.75
C VAL A 68 -2.94 -24.92 9.28
N ARG A 69 -1.70 -25.26 9.65
CA ARG A 69 -0.50 -24.56 9.18
C ARG A 69 -0.40 -24.57 7.66
N ARG A 70 -0.56 -25.74 7.02
CA ARG A 70 -0.57 -25.85 5.55
C ARG A 70 -1.66 -25.01 4.89
N MET A 71 -2.85 -24.98 5.48
CA MET A 71 -3.95 -24.14 4.97
C MET A 71 -3.57 -22.65 4.96
N VAL A 72 -2.95 -22.17 6.05
CA VAL A 72 -2.48 -20.78 6.14
C VAL A 72 -1.34 -20.54 5.16
N GLU A 73 -0.38 -21.46 5.03
CA GLU A 73 0.71 -21.37 4.05
C GLU A 73 0.19 -21.28 2.61
N ASP A 74 -0.79 -22.13 2.24
CA ASP A 74 -1.38 -22.14 0.91
C ASP A 74 -2.13 -20.84 0.62
N LYS A 75 -2.87 -20.33 1.61
CA LYS A 75 -3.59 -19.05 1.45
C LYS A 75 -2.65 -17.85 1.39
N ALA A 76 -1.58 -17.88 2.18
CA ALA A 76 -0.55 -16.85 2.15
C ALA A 76 0.18 -16.82 0.81
N LYS A 77 0.45 -17.99 0.19
CA LYS A 77 1.01 -18.07 -1.17
C LYS A 77 0.06 -17.49 -2.22
N GLU A 78 -1.23 -17.76 -2.10
CA GLU A 78 -2.24 -17.20 -3.01
C GLU A 78 -2.26 -15.67 -2.94
N GLU A 79 -2.28 -15.11 -1.73
CA GLU A 79 -2.33 -13.66 -1.53
C GLU A 79 -0.98 -12.98 -1.83
N ALA A 80 0.16 -13.65 -1.58
CA ALA A 80 1.47 -13.19 -2.02
C ALA A 80 1.57 -13.12 -3.56
N GLY A 81 0.89 -14.02 -4.28
CA GLY A 81 0.76 -13.94 -5.74
C GLY A 81 0.00 -12.69 -6.23
N LYS A 82 -0.84 -12.10 -5.37
CA LYS A 82 -1.62 -10.89 -5.64
C LYS A 82 -1.04 -9.64 -4.98
N VAL A 83 0.17 -9.71 -4.43
CA VAL A 83 0.81 -8.64 -3.63
C VAL A 83 0.81 -7.30 -4.35
N LEU A 84 1.08 -7.26 -5.66
CA LEU A 84 1.07 -6.02 -6.43
C LEU A 84 -0.30 -5.33 -6.44
N THR A 85 -1.38 -6.11 -6.49
CA THR A 85 -2.75 -5.60 -6.43
C THR A 85 -3.02 -5.00 -5.04
N HIS A 86 -2.59 -5.68 -3.98
CA HIS A 86 -2.71 -5.21 -2.60
C HIS A 86 -1.92 -3.93 -2.37
N MET A 87 -0.68 -3.85 -2.88
CA MET A 87 0.16 -2.66 -2.83
C MET A 87 -0.50 -1.47 -3.52
N LYS A 88 -1.06 -1.67 -4.73
CA LYS A 88 -1.78 -0.63 -5.48
C LYS A 88 -3.03 -0.16 -4.74
N LYS A 89 -3.80 -1.09 -4.16
CA LYS A 89 -4.98 -0.77 -3.36
C LYS A 89 -4.60 0.07 -2.14
N ARG A 90 -3.57 -0.35 -1.40
CA ARG A 90 -3.05 0.38 -0.23
C ARG A 90 -2.56 1.77 -0.60
N PHE A 91 -1.84 1.88 -1.72
CA PHE A 91 -1.38 3.16 -2.24
C PHE A 91 -2.56 4.08 -2.54
N LYS A 92 -3.55 3.60 -3.29
CA LYS A 92 -4.72 4.40 -3.66
C LYS A 92 -5.49 4.88 -2.44
N THR A 93 -5.74 4.01 -1.47
CA THR A 93 -6.37 4.40 -0.19
C THR A 93 -5.55 5.47 0.53
N LYS A 94 -4.25 5.26 0.73
CA LYS A 94 -3.40 6.23 1.44
C LYS A 94 -3.12 7.50 0.65
N PHE A 95 -3.17 7.47 -0.67
CA PHE A 95 -2.95 8.62 -1.52
C PHE A 95 -4.24 9.45 -1.68
N SER A 96 -5.36 8.78 -1.90
CA SER A 96 -6.66 9.41 -2.14
C SER A 96 -7.44 9.75 -0.87
N ASP A 97 -7.15 9.16 0.29
CA ASP A 97 -7.92 9.44 1.52
C ASP A 97 -7.11 10.30 2.49
N ASP A 98 -7.68 11.43 2.92
CA ASP A 98 -7.15 12.23 4.03
C ASP A 98 -7.05 11.39 5.32
N SER A 99 -6.31 11.87 6.31
CA SER A 99 -6.20 11.35 7.67
C SER A 99 -7.53 10.88 8.29
N ASN A 100 -8.66 11.46 7.88
CA ASN A 100 -10.01 11.12 8.31
C ASN A 100 -10.80 10.21 7.36
N SER A 101 -10.15 9.53 6.39
CA SER A 101 -10.81 8.67 5.39
C SER A 101 -11.78 9.42 4.45
N ILE A 102 -11.52 10.70 4.23
CA ILE A 102 -12.28 11.56 3.32
C ILE A 102 -11.51 11.67 1.99
N PRO A 103 -12.16 11.56 0.82
CA PRO A 103 -11.48 11.73 -0.46
C PRO A 103 -10.74 13.08 -0.52
N ARG A 104 -9.41 13.04 -0.65
CA ARG A 104 -8.54 14.20 -0.85
C ARG A 104 -8.93 14.87 -2.16
N VAL A 105 -9.29 16.14 -2.04
CA VAL A 105 -9.51 17.02 -3.19
C VAL A 105 -8.28 17.92 -3.32
N TRP A 106 -7.38 17.56 -4.23
CA TRP A 106 -6.11 18.28 -4.52
C TRP A 106 -6.29 19.76 -4.86
N ILE A 107 -7.51 20.16 -5.21
CA ILE A 107 -7.94 21.52 -5.54
C ILE A 107 -7.84 22.47 -4.32
N TRP A 108 -7.97 22.00 -3.08
CA TRP A 108 -8.15 22.90 -1.93
C TRP A 108 -6.97 22.98 -0.97
N ASN A 109 -5.96 22.11 -1.06
CA ASN A 109 -4.89 22.04 -0.06
C ASN A 109 -3.49 22.28 -0.64
N ARG A 110 -3.02 23.54 -0.59
CA ARG A 110 -1.66 23.95 -0.99
C ARG A 110 -0.59 23.55 0.04
N GLN A 111 -0.98 23.33 1.29
CA GLN A 111 -0.08 23.06 2.41
C GLN A 111 0.46 21.62 2.39
N GLU A 112 -0.26 20.71 1.72
CA GLU A 112 0.12 19.32 1.63
C GLU A 112 1.28 19.15 0.62
N ASN A 113 2.42 18.72 1.15
CA ASN A 113 3.54 18.31 0.32
C ASN A 113 3.19 16.99 -0.37
N ILE A 114 2.84 17.03 -1.66
CA ILE A 114 2.51 15.82 -2.45
C ILE A 114 3.65 14.80 -2.34
N GLU A 115 4.90 15.26 -2.31
CA GLU A 115 6.06 14.38 -2.18
C GLU A 115 6.03 13.59 -0.86
N GLU A 116 5.64 14.24 0.24
CA GLU A 116 5.49 13.60 1.54
C GLU A 116 4.33 12.60 1.53
N ILE A 117 3.18 12.96 0.95
CA ILE A 117 2.04 12.05 0.82
C ILE A 117 2.39 10.84 -0.04
N VAL A 118 3.09 11.03 -1.16
CA VAL A 118 3.58 9.95 -2.01
C VAL A 118 4.55 9.07 -1.25
N ARG A 119 5.48 9.65 -0.48
CA ARG A 119 6.43 8.91 0.36
C ARG A 119 5.71 8.06 1.41
N THR A 120 4.73 8.63 2.12
CA THR A 120 3.92 7.90 3.10
C THR A 120 3.08 6.79 2.46
N ALA A 121 2.44 7.06 1.31
CA ALA A 121 1.67 6.06 0.59
C ALA A 121 2.55 4.92 0.07
N ARG A 122 3.74 5.24 -0.46
CA ARG A 122 4.76 4.27 -0.87
C ARG A 122 5.26 3.43 0.30
N SER A 123 5.54 4.05 1.45
CA SER A 123 5.94 3.35 2.67
C SER A 123 4.87 2.37 3.13
N SER A 124 3.60 2.80 3.20
CA SER A 124 2.52 1.89 3.59
C SER A 124 2.26 0.77 2.58
N SER A 125 2.46 1.01 1.28
CA SER A 125 2.45 -0.06 0.28
C SER A 125 3.61 -1.04 0.44
N LEU A 126 4.78 -0.59 0.93
CA LEU A 126 5.91 -1.47 1.18
C LEU A 126 5.69 -2.34 2.43
N GLU A 127 4.93 -1.87 3.41
CA GLU A 127 4.49 -2.69 4.55
C GLU A 127 3.72 -3.93 4.08
N VAL A 128 2.83 -3.76 3.11
CA VAL A 128 2.07 -4.86 2.48
C VAL A 128 3.01 -5.90 1.88
N LEU A 129 4.05 -5.44 1.16
CA LEU A 129 5.07 -6.32 0.59
C LEU A 129 5.85 -7.05 1.68
N SER A 130 6.23 -6.37 2.76
CA SER A 130 6.94 -6.97 3.89
C SER A 130 6.11 -8.05 4.60
N VAL A 131 4.82 -7.79 4.84
CA VAL A 131 3.91 -8.73 5.49
C VAL A 131 3.70 -9.98 4.64
N LEU A 132 3.62 -9.85 3.32
CA LEU A 132 3.43 -10.96 2.38
C LEU A 132 4.74 -11.58 1.88
N ALA A 133 5.91 -11.07 2.29
CA ALA A 133 7.20 -11.64 1.90
C ALA A 133 7.54 -12.92 2.68
N VAL A 134 7.14 -12.99 3.96
CA VAL A 134 7.50 -14.08 4.88
C VAL A 134 6.32 -14.44 5.80
N ILE A 135 6.15 -15.74 6.03
CA ILE A 135 5.17 -16.30 6.98
C ILE A 135 5.73 -16.18 8.40
N ARG A 136 4.99 -15.50 9.29
CA ARG A 136 5.36 -15.27 10.70
C ARG A 136 4.44 -16.02 11.67
N LEU A 137 4.46 -17.35 11.60
CA LEU A 137 3.61 -18.21 12.43
C LEU A 137 4.28 -18.67 13.74
N ASP A 138 5.62 -18.66 13.82
CA ASP A 138 6.34 -19.30 14.94
C ASP A 138 6.90 -18.32 15.99
N GLY A 139 6.84 -17.00 15.74
CA GLY A 139 7.32 -15.97 16.68
C GLY A 139 7.23 -14.56 16.09
N ASP A 140 7.34 -13.53 16.94
CA ASP A 140 7.36 -12.13 16.48
C ASP A 140 8.67 -11.78 15.76
N ASP A 141 9.80 -12.36 16.17
CA ASP A 141 11.12 -12.11 15.57
C ASP A 141 11.27 -12.62 14.12
N ASP A 142 10.32 -13.42 13.61
CA ASP A 142 10.35 -13.97 12.25
C ASP A 142 10.25 -12.84 11.20
N GLY A 143 11.39 -12.29 10.78
CA GLY A 143 11.46 -11.35 9.67
C GLY A 143 11.17 -9.89 10.02
N ASP A 144 11.37 -9.47 11.28
CA ASP A 144 11.27 -8.06 11.69
C ASP A 144 12.25 -7.15 10.96
N LYS A 145 13.43 -7.68 10.62
CA LYS A 145 14.45 -6.97 9.84
C LYS A 145 14.04 -6.76 8.38
N ILE A 146 13.07 -7.53 7.85
CA ILE A 146 12.67 -7.48 6.43
C ILE A 146 12.11 -6.11 6.07
N GLN A 147 11.23 -5.56 6.90
CA GLN A 147 10.61 -4.27 6.64
C GLN A 147 11.67 -3.16 6.60
N ALA A 148 12.60 -3.17 7.56
CA ALA A 148 13.70 -2.22 7.62
C ALA A 148 14.61 -2.34 6.39
N THR A 149 15.00 -3.57 6.01
CA THR A 149 15.81 -3.83 4.81
C THR A 149 15.10 -3.41 3.52
N LEU A 150 13.80 -3.66 3.40
CA LEU A 150 13.01 -3.21 2.24
C LEU A 150 12.95 -1.68 2.18
N ASN A 151 12.67 -1.02 3.30
CA ASN A 151 12.64 0.45 3.38
C ASN A 151 14.00 1.04 2.95
N SER A 152 15.11 0.57 3.52
CA SER A 152 16.44 1.09 3.18
C SER A 152 16.82 0.80 1.73
N ALA A 153 16.48 -0.38 1.21
CA ALA A 153 16.87 -0.79 -0.14
C ALA A 153 16.00 -0.18 -1.25
N LEU A 154 14.74 0.17 -0.97
CA LEU A 154 13.74 0.53 -1.99
C LEU A 154 13.15 1.93 -1.86
N LEU A 155 13.05 2.48 -0.64
CA LEU A 155 12.60 3.86 -0.41
C LEU A 155 13.77 4.82 -0.32
N ASP A 156 14.81 4.48 0.44
CA ASP A 156 15.93 5.40 0.70
C ASP A 156 16.97 5.41 -0.43
N LYS A 157 16.94 4.41 -1.31
CA LYS A 157 17.84 4.30 -2.47
C LYS A 157 17.68 5.45 -3.48
N ASP A 158 16.53 6.12 -3.50
CA ASP A 158 16.35 7.35 -4.27
C ASP A 158 17.27 8.50 -3.76
N MET A 159 17.84 8.39 -2.56
CA MET A 159 18.71 9.39 -1.92
C MET A 159 20.19 8.96 -1.73
N SER A 160 20.53 7.67 -1.87
CA SER A 160 21.88 7.17 -1.57
C SER A 160 22.48 6.31 -2.70
N THR A 161 23.65 6.72 -3.20
CA THR A 161 24.44 6.08 -4.27
C THR A 161 25.25 4.84 -3.82
N THR A 162 24.78 4.08 -2.83
CA THR A 162 25.57 2.96 -2.27
C THR A 162 25.31 1.63 -2.98
N THR A 163 26.41 0.97 -3.33
CA THR A 163 26.61 -0.08 -4.35
C THR A 163 26.39 -1.53 -3.88
N ASN A 164 25.79 -1.77 -2.71
CA ASN A 164 25.48 -3.12 -2.25
C ASN A 164 23.99 -3.45 -2.41
N ASP A 165 23.67 -4.26 -3.41
CA ASP A 165 22.29 -4.69 -3.69
C ASP A 165 21.87 -5.79 -2.70
N GLN A 166 21.47 -5.39 -1.49
CA GLN A 166 20.98 -6.30 -0.42
C GLN A 166 19.84 -7.22 -0.90
N LEU A 167 19.10 -6.81 -1.94
CA LEU A 167 18.01 -7.57 -2.56
C LEU A 167 18.46 -8.48 -3.72
N ALA A 168 19.76 -8.52 -4.06
CA ALA A 168 20.27 -9.46 -5.07
C ALA A 168 20.30 -10.91 -4.57
N SER A 169 20.11 -11.12 -3.26
CA SER A 169 20.03 -12.46 -2.68
C SER A 169 18.75 -13.19 -3.11
N ASN A 170 18.87 -14.51 -3.29
CA ASN A 170 17.74 -15.41 -3.50
C ASN A 170 17.08 -15.87 -2.18
N THR A 171 17.65 -15.48 -1.03
CA THR A 171 17.20 -15.91 0.31
C THR A 171 17.27 -14.74 1.28
N TRP A 172 16.30 -14.63 2.18
CA TRP A 172 16.32 -13.67 3.28
C TRP A 172 17.34 -14.10 4.35
N GLU A 173 18.15 -13.16 4.82
CA GLU A 173 19.04 -13.40 5.96
C GLU A 173 18.17 -13.71 7.21
N GLU A 174 18.48 -14.80 7.91
CA GLU A 174 17.76 -15.30 9.10
C GLU A 174 16.37 -15.91 8.90
N VAL A 175 15.85 -16.03 7.67
CA VAL A 175 14.55 -16.68 7.41
C VAL A 175 14.71 -17.98 6.62
N PRO A 176 14.17 -19.12 7.12
CA PRO A 176 14.21 -20.38 6.39
C PRO A 176 13.37 -20.31 5.10
N SER A 177 13.83 -20.99 4.04
CA SER A 177 13.16 -20.99 2.73
C SER A 177 11.72 -21.52 2.78
N SER A 178 11.37 -22.36 3.76
CA SER A 178 10.01 -22.87 3.96
C SER A 178 9.00 -21.78 4.35
N LYS A 179 9.46 -20.70 4.98
CA LYS A 179 8.63 -19.54 5.40
C LYS A 179 8.63 -18.41 4.38
N THR A 180 9.49 -18.48 3.36
CA THR A 180 9.62 -17.43 2.35
C THR A 180 8.51 -17.55 1.32
N LEU A 181 7.73 -16.48 1.16
CA LEU A 181 6.68 -16.36 0.13
C LEU A 181 7.20 -15.62 -1.10
N ILE A 182 7.94 -14.53 -0.87
CA ILE A 182 8.51 -13.68 -1.92
C ILE A 182 10.01 -13.55 -1.68
N ILE A 183 10.78 -13.89 -2.71
CA ILE A 183 12.23 -13.84 -2.72
C ILE A 183 12.68 -12.35 -2.78
N PRO A 184 13.76 -11.94 -2.08
CA PRO A 184 14.25 -10.56 -2.12
C PRO A 184 14.42 -10.00 -3.54
N LEU A 185 14.99 -10.81 -4.46
CA LEU A 185 15.14 -10.45 -5.87
C LEU A 185 13.80 -10.10 -6.56
N LYS A 186 12.73 -10.83 -6.21
CA LYS A 186 11.39 -10.56 -6.75
C LYS A 186 10.78 -9.30 -6.15
N CYS A 187 11.05 -8.99 -4.88
CA CYS A 187 10.58 -7.76 -4.23
C CYS A 187 11.04 -6.51 -4.99
N LYS A 188 12.27 -6.51 -5.49
CA LYS A 188 12.80 -5.41 -6.31
C LYS A 188 12.01 -5.23 -7.61
N GLY A 189 11.78 -6.31 -8.36
CA GLY A 189 10.99 -6.26 -9.60
C GLY A 189 9.55 -5.78 -9.35
N LEU A 190 8.90 -6.31 -8.29
CA LEU A 190 7.57 -5.88 -7.88
C LEU A 190 7.51 -4.40 -7.48
N TRP A 191 8.57 -3.89 -6.84
CA TRP A 191 8.66 -2.48 -6.46
C TRP A 191 8.77 -1.55 -7.66
N GLU A 192 9.62 -1.89 -8.65
CA GLU A 192 9.74 -1.11 -9.88
C GLU A 192 8.42 -1.12 -10.68
N GLU A 193 7.79 -2.29 -10.81
CA GLU A 193 6.48 -2.40 -11.45
C GLU A 193 5.40 -1.60 -10.71
N PHE A 194 5.42 -1.60 -9.38
CA PHE A 194 4.53 -0.79 -8.57
C PHE A 194 4.74 0.72 -8.78
N LYS A 195 6.00 1.18 -8.84
CA LYS A 195 6.32 2.60 -9.09
C LYS A 195 5.81 3.05 -10.46
N GLU A 196 6.03 2.24 -11.50
CA GLU A 196 5.56 2.60 -12.84
C GLU A 196 4.02 2.68 -12.90
N ASN A 197 3.33 1.73 -12.28
CA ASN A 197 1.86 1.72 -12.25
C ASN A 197 1.22 2.86 -11.44
N THR A 198 1.96 3.46 -10.50
CA THR A 198 1.46 4.56 -9.66
C THR A 198 1.89 5.94 -10.18
N LYS A 199 2.80 5.98 -11.16
CA LYS A 199 3.37 7.20 -11.74
C LYS A 199 2.31 8.11 -12.35
N ASP A 200 1.36 7.55 -13.08
CA ASP A 200 0.28 8.34 -13.72
C ASP A 200 -0.65 8.96 -12.68
N ILE A 201 -0.93 8.23 -11.59
CA ILE A 201 -1.77 8.71 -10.49
C ILE A 201 -1.09 9.90 -9.80
N VAL A 202 0.21 9.80 -9.54
CA VAL A 202 1.01 10.87 -8.92
C VAL A 202 1.12 12.08 -9.86
N SER A 203 1.44 11.85 -11.13
CA SER A 203 1.61 12.92 -12.12
C SER A 203 0.31 13.69 -12.34
N LYS A 204 -0.83 12.99 -12.35
CA LYS A 204 -2.15 13.61 -12.43
C LYS A 204 -2.43 14.52 -11.23
N ALA A 205 -2.13 14.08 -10.01
CA ALA A 205 -2.33 14.89 -8.82
C ALA A 205 -1.45 16.16 -8.81
N ILE A 206 -0.20 16.05 -9.27
CA ILE A 206 0.70 17.21 -9.43
C ILE A 206 0.13 18.19 -10.46
N ALA A 207 -0.29 17.71 -11.63
CA ALA A 207 -0.87 18.55 -12.66
C ALA A 207 -2.17 19.24 -12.20
N GLU A 208 -3.03 18.55 -11.43
CA GLU A 208 -4.23 19.12 -10.83
C GLU A 208 -3.89 20.22 -9.80
N GLN A 209 -2.84 20.01 -8.99
CA GLN A 209 -2.37 21.01 -8.02
C GLN A 209 -1.77 22.25 -8.73
N GLU A 210 -0.95 22.04 -9.76
CA GLU A 210 -0.32 23.13 -10.54
C GLU A 210 -1.33 23.93 -11.35
N ALA A 211 -2.28 23.26 -12.04
CA ALA A 211 -3.32 23.92 -12.81
C ALA A 211 -4.22 24.79 -11.91
N ASN A 212 -4.42 24.36 -10.66
CA ASN A 212 -5.22 25.12 -9.70
C ASN A 212 -4.44 26.21 -8.95
N ALA A 213 -3.11 26.16 -8.94
CA ALA A 213 -2.29 27.25 -8.40
C ALA A 213 -2.60 28.60 -9.09
N LEU A 214 -3.02 28.56 -10.35
CA LEU A 214 -3.44 29.73 -11.14
C LEU A 214 -4.74 30.37 -10.64
N PHE A 215 -5.68 29.58 -10.11
CA PHE A 215 -6.98 30.06 -9.60
C PHE A 215 -6.91 30.51 -8.14
N GLN A 216 -5.77 30.34 -7.47
CA GLN A 216 -5.52 30.78 -6.10
C GLN A 216 -4.74 32.10 -6.01
N LEU A 217 -4.73 32.91 -7.07
CA LEU A 217 -4.29 34.29 -6.97
C LEU A 217 -5.12 34.98 -5.87
N PRO A 218 -4.48 35.67 -4.90
CA PRO A 218 -5.24 36.34 -3.87
C PRO A 218 -6.20 37.35 -4.51
N PRO A 219 -7.39 37.62 -3.91
CA PRO A 219 -8.44 38.40 -4.55
C PRO A 219 -7.97 39.74 -5.12
N TRP A 220 -6.97 40.37 -4.50
CA TRP A 220 -6.34 41.59 -4.98
C TRP A 220 -5.56 41.41 -6.30
N ALA A 221 -4.86 40.28 -6.49
CA ALA A 221 -4.10 40.01 -7.71
C ALA A 221 -5.01 39.74 -8.90
N ILE A 222 -6.16 39.08 -8.67
CA ILE A 222 -7.21 38.92 -9.68
C ILE A 222 -7.77 40.30 -10.08
N ALA A 223 -8.06 41.16 -9.11
CA ALA A 223 -8.51 42.53 -9.37
C ALA A 223 -7.48 43.35 -10.18
N CYS A 224 -6.18 43.21 -9.88
CA CYS A 224 -5.10 43.85 -10.65
C CYS A 224 -5.08 43.37 -12.11
N LEU A 225 -5.21 42.06 -12.36
CA LEU A 225 -5.23 41.50 -13.72
C LEU A 225 -6.42 42.02 -14.53
N ILE A 226 -7.61 42.12 -13.91
CA ILE A 226 -8.80 42.69 -14.55
C ILE A 226 -8.56 44.18 -14.90
N PHE A 227 -8.00 44.96 -13.97
CA PHE A 227 -7.74 46.38 -14.18
C PHE A 227 -6.68 46.63 -15.26
N VAL A 228 -5.60 45.85 -15.29
CA VAL A 228 -4.54 45.94 -16.31
C VAL A 228 -5.08 45.50 -17.68
N GLY A 229 -5.83 44.39 -17.74
CA GLY A 229 -6.46 43.92 -18.97
C GLY A 229 -7.43 44.93 -19.57
N TYR A 230 -8.25 45.58 -18.74
CA TYR A 230 -9.15 46.65 -19.17
C TYR A 230 -8.41 47.85 -19.79
N ASN A 231 -7.28 48.24 -19.20
CA ASN A 231 -6.46 49.34 -19.72
C ASN A 231 -5.83 49.05 -21.09
N VAL A 232 -5.48 47.79 -21.38
CA VAL A 232 -4.94 47.39 -22.69
C VAL A 232 -6.03 47.35 -23.76
N ILE A 233 -7.20 46.78 -23.43
CA ILE A 233 -8.36 46.71 -24.34
C ILE A 233 -8.84 48.12 -24.73
N THR A 234 -8.89 49.03 -23.77
CA THR A 234 -9.28 50.43 -24.03
C THR A 234 -8.25 51.21 -24.85
N ARG A 235 -6.96 50.83 -24.84
CA ARG A 235 -5.96 51.39 -25.75
C ARG A 235 -6.12 50.85 -27.17
N LEU A 236 -6.31 49.53 -27.34
CA LEU A 236 -6.49 48.92 -28.67
C LEU A 236 -7.72 49.47 -29.40
N ARG A 237 -8.82 49.68 -28.68
CA ARG A 237 -10.04 50.28 -29.22
C ARG A 237 -9.86 51.75 -29.64
N ARG A 238 -8.90 52.47 -29.03
CA ARG A 238 -8.55 53.84 -29.43
C ARG A 238 -7.72 53.89 -30.70
N TYR A 239 -6.78 52.96 -30.90
CA TYR A 239 -5.97 52.91 -32.13
C TYR A 239 -6.75 52.43 -33.36
N THR A 240 -7.73 51.54 -33.18
CA THR A 240 -8.62 51.09 -34.28
C THR A 240 -9.69 52.12 -34.67
N LEU A 241 -9.93 53.15 -33.86
CA LEU A 241 -10.91 54.21 -34.12
C LEU A 241 -10.29 55.56 -34.53
N VAL A 242 -9.00 55.61 -34.88
CA VAL A 242 -8.42 56.77 -35.59
C VAL A 242 -8.58 56.53 -37.09
N PRO A 243 -9.57 57.15 -37.78
CA PRO A 243 -9.66 57.04 -39.22
C PRO A 243 -8.42 57.70 -39.85
N LEU A 244 -7.79 57.00 -40.78
CA LEU A 244 -6.78 57.55 -41.69
C LEU A 244 -7.41 58.71 -42.46
N ARG A 245 -7.33 59.95 -41.92
CA ARG A 245 -7.63 61.15 -42.70
C ARG A 245 -6.48 61.40 -43.65
N TYR A 246 -6.67 60.92 -44.87
CA TYR A 246 -5.93 61.30 -46.06
C TYR A 246 -6.06 62.81 -46.26
N THR A 247 -5.02 63.59 -45.96
CA THR A 247 -4.97 65.02 -46.31
C THR A 247 -4.40 65.17 -47.72
N GLY A 248 -5.27 65.06 -48.72
CA GLY A 248 -5.00 65.61 -50.05
C GLY A 248 -5.21 67.12 -50.02
N GLY A 249 -4.12 67.89 -50.00
CA GLY A 249 -4.14 69.34 -50.11
C GLY A 249 -3.41 69.78 -51.38
N HIS A 250 -4.20 70.05 -52.43
CA HIS A 250 -3.74 70.75 -53.62
C HIS A 250 -3.20 72.15 -53.27
N ARG A 251 -2.00 72.46 -53.76
CA ARG A 251 -1.76 73.71 -54.48
C ARG A 251 -0.60 73.54 -55.45
#